data_AF-A0A951XEC2-F1
#
_entry.id   AF-A0A951XEC2-F1
#
_cell.length_a   1.000
_cell.length_b   1.000
_cell.length_c   1.000
_cell.angle_alpha   90.00
_cell.angle_beta   90.00
_cell.angle_gamma   90.00
#
_symmetry.space_group_name_H-M   'P 1'
#
loop_
_entity.id
_entity.type
_entity.pdbx_description
1 polymer ?
#
loop_
_entity_poly.entity_id
_entity_poly.type
_entity_poly.pdbx_seq_one_letter_code
_entity_poly.pdbx_strand_id
1 'polypeptide(L)'
;MKSFILSGILLLSFFSLTAQTTFNAGNETQLNTAISSAVNGDIINFTGDIVITSTKSITGKSITINGNGYTISVPVTGLDDQ
;
A
#
# COMPACT_ATOMS: atom_id res chain seq x y z
N MET A 1 -60.31 -8.86 -2.29
CA MET A 1 -59.64 -8.09 -1.22
C MET A 1 -58.15 -8.02 -1.54
N LYS A 2 -57.50 -6.94 -1.10
CA LYS A 2 -56.35 -6.24 -1.71
C LYS A 2 -55.05 -7.07 -1.78
N SER A 3 -54.35 -6.96 -2.91
CA SER A 3 -53.04 -7.55 -3.18
C SER A 3 -51.94 -6.82 -2.40
N PHE A 4 -51.09 -7.57 -1.70
CA PHE A 4 -49.89 -7.04 -1.03
C PHE A 4 -48.68 -7.34 -1.91
N ILE A 5 -48.13 -6.32 -2.57
CA ILE A 5 -46.83 -6.43 -3.22
C ILE A 5 -45.82 -5.77 -2.29
N LEU A 6 -45.08 -6.61 -1.56
CA LEU A 6 -43.96 -6.20 -0.72
C LEU A 6 -42.78 -5.88 -1.64
N SER A 7 -42.56 -4.59 -1.92
CA SER A 7 -41.42 -4.10 -2.70
C SER A 7 -40.15 -4.25 -1.86
N GLY A 8 -39.52 -5.42 -1.95
CA GLY A 8 -38.21 -5.67 -1.35
C GLY A 8 -37.13 -4.91 -2.11
N ILE A 9 -36.62 -3.84 -1.52
CA ILE A 9 -35.34 -3.26 -1.92
C ILE A 9 -34.25 -4.28 -1.56
N LEU A 10 -33.71 -4.93 -2.58
CA LEU A 10 -32.50 -5.73 -2.49
C LEU A 10 -31.31 -4.76 -2.43
N LEU A 11 -30.82 -4.48 -1.22
CA LEU A 11 -29.59 -3.71 -1.01
C LEU A 11 -28.38 -4.61 -1.34
N LEU A 12 -28.05 -4.71 -2.63
CA LEU A 12 -26.81 -5.36 -3.10
C LEU A 12 -25.62 -4.58 -2.55
N SER A 13 -25.03 -5.11 -1.48
CA SER A 13 -23.76 -4.63 -0.97
C SER A 13 -22.71 -5.01 -2.01
N PHE A 14 -22.25 -4.04 -2.80
CA PHE A 14 -21.10 -4.23 -3.68
C PHE A 14 -19.89 -4.46 -2.78
N PHE A 15 -19.58 -5.72 -2.48
CA PHE A 15 -18.26 -6.08 -2.01
C PHE A 15 -17.31 -5.78 -3.16
N SER A 16 -16.69 -4.58 -3.13
CA SER A 16 -15.59 -4.26 -4.01
C SER A 16 -14.47 -5.24 -3.70
N LEU A 17 -14.36 -6.29 -4.51
CA LEU A 17 -13.16 -7.10 -4.61
C LEU A 17 -12.09 -6.18 -5.19
N THR A 18 -11.38 -5.43 -4.35
CA THR A 18 -10.28 -4.59 -4.80
C THR A 18 -9.23 -5.52 -5.37
N ALA A 19 -9.06 -5.50 -6.68
CA ALA A 19 -7.98 -6.23 -7.34
C ALA A 19 -6.67 -5.73 -6.75
N GLN A 20 -5.92 -6.65 -6.16
CA GLN A 20 -4.62 -6.40 -5.58
C GLN A 20 -3.68 -5.88 -6.67
N THR A 21 -3.27 -4.61 -6.54
CA THR A 21 -2.33 -3.95 -7.44
C THR A 21 -0.91 -4.14 -6.93
N THR A 22 0.04 -4.26 -7.85
CA THR A 22 1.48 -4.32 -7.53
C THR A 22 2.18 -3.06 -8.01
N PHE A 23 2.87 -2.39 -7.09
CA PHE A 23 3.77 -1.26 -7.36
C PHE A 23 5.23 -1.72 -7.28
N ASN A 24 6.11 -1.09 -8.06
CA ASN A 24 7.55 -1.35 -8.02
C ASN A 24 8.28 -0.10 -7.51
N ALA A 25 9.24 -0.28 -6.61
CA ALA A 25 10.08 0.79 -6.08
C ALA A 25 11.56 0.38 -6.04
N GLY A 26 12.41 1.13 -6.71
CA GLY A 26 13.87 0.96 -6.71
C GLY A 26 14.62 2.12 -6.06
N ASN A 27 13.92 3.11 -5.51
CA ASN A 27 14.49 4.23 -4.75
C ASN A 27 13.43 4.87 -3.84
N GLU A 28 13.85 5.79 -2.97
CA GLU A 28 12.98 6.44 -1.98
C GLU A 28 11.81 7.21 -2.61
N THR A 29 12.03 7.91 -3.72
CA THR A 29 10.98 8.66 -4.42
C THR A 29 9.90 7.73 -4.95
N GLN A 30 10.28 6.63 -5.58
CA GLN A 30 9.32 5.63 -6.07
C GLN A 30 8.58 4.95 -4.93
N LEU A 31 9.25 4.69 -3.80
CA LEU A 31 8.61 4.15 -2.61
C LEU A 31 7.56 5.13 -2.03
N ASN A 32 7.88 6.42 -1.96
CA ASN A 32 6.92 7.44 -1.51
C ASN A 32 5.67 7.47 -2.40
N THR A 33 5.85 7.43 -3.72
CA THR A 33 4.75 7.36 -4.68
C THR A 33 3.94 6.08 -4.49
N ALA A 34 4.59 4.92 -4.38
CA ALA A 34 3.93 3.64 -4.18
C ALA A 34 3.11 3.60 -2.87
N ILE A 35 3.67 4.06 -1.74
CA ILE A 35 2.95 4.14 -0.46
C ILE A 35 1.71 5.06 -0.55
N SER A 36 1.86 6.18 -1.26
CA SER A 36 0.78 7.17 -1.42
C SER A 36 -0.36 6.60 -2.28
N SER A 37 -0.03 5.90 -3.36
CA SER A 37 -1.00 5.32 -4.30
C SER A 37 -1.63 4.01 -3.84
N ALA A 38 -0.91 3.20 -3.06
CA ALA A 38 -1.38 1.90 -2.63
C ALA A 38 -2.62 2.00 -1.72
N VAL A 39 -3.55 1.06 -1.87
CA VAL A 39 -4.72 0.89 -1.01
C VAL A 39 -4.66 -0.46 -0.29
N ASN A 40 -5.69 -0.77 0.49
CA ASN A 40 -5.77 -2.03 1.23
C ASN A 40 -5.60 -3.24 0.30
N GLY A 41 -4.66 -4.11 0.63
CA GLY A 41 -4.37 -5.35 -0.09
C GLY A 41 -3.28 -5.25 -1.16
N ASP A 42 -2.80 -4.05 -1.49
CA ASP A 42 -1.76 -3.88 -2.52
C ASP A 42 -0.38 -4.36 -2.07
N ILE A 43 0.46 -4.68 -3.06
CA ILE A 43 1.87 -5.04 -2.88
C ILE A 43 2.77 -3.92 -3.39
N ILE A 44 3.84 -3.63 -2.64
CA ILE A 44 5.00 -2.88 -3.13
C ILE A 44 6.19 -3.85 -3.21
N ASN A 45 6.69 -4.09 -4.42
CA ASN A 45 7.89 -4.86 -4.68
C ASN A 45 9.11 -3.94 -4.75
N PHE A 46 10.18 -4.30 -4.04
CA PHE A 46 11.46 -3.63 -4.26
C PHE A 46 12.15 -4.18 -5.50
N THR A 47 12.76 -3.26 -6.25
CA THR A 47 13.53 -3.54 -7.48
C THR A 47 14.95 -3.00 -7.39
N GLY A 48 15.36 -2.56 -6.21
CA GLY A 48 16.68 -1.98 -5.90
C GLY A 48 16.79 -1.68 -4.41
N ASP A 49 18.01 -1.47 -3.93
CA ASP A 49 18.27 -1.01 -2.57
C ASP A 49 17.71 0.40 -2.35
N ILE A 50 17.15 0.67 -1.17
CA ILE A 50 16.49 1.93 -0.86
C ILE A 50 17.14 2.57 0.37
N VAL A 51 17.61 3.81 0.21
CA VAL A 51 18.05 4.67 1.32
C VAL A 51 16.89 5.54 1.76
N ILE A 52 16.49 5.46 3.02
CA ILE A 52 15.39 6.23 3.61
C ILE A 52 15.97 7.39 4.41
N THR A 53 15.66 8.61 3.99
CA THR A 53 16.17 9.84 4.61
C THR A 53 15.18 10.48 5.57
N SER A 54 13.92 10.02 5.55
CA SER A 54 12.83 10.55 6.37
C SER A 54 11.80 9.48 6.70
N THR A 55 11.08 9.64 7.82
CA THR A 55 10.04 8.70 8.25
C THR A 55 8.98 8.52 7.17
N LYS A 56 8.58 7.26 6.90
CA LYS A 56 7.50 6.92 5.98
C LYS A 56 6.27 6.47 6.77
N SER A 57 5.17 7.20 6.63
CA SER A 57 3.92 6.88 7.33
C SER A 57 2.99 6.06 6.45
N ILE A 58 2.56 4.91 6.95
CA ILE A 58 1.51 4.07 6.34
C ILE A 58 0.35 4.06 7.33
N THR A 59 -0.67 4.89 7.07
CA THR A 59 -1.80 5.09 7.99
C THR A 59 -3.11 4.71 7.33
N GLY A 60 -3.98 4.01 8.06
CA GLY A 60 -5.34 3.68 7.60
C GLY A 60 -5.40 2.69 6.43
N LYS A 61 -4.28 2.03 6.12
CA LYS A 61 -4.20 1.02 5.07
C LYS A 61 -3.32 -0.16 5.49
N SER A 62 -3.60 -1.33 4.94
CA SER A 62 -2.79 -2.54 5.06
C SER A 62 -2.22 -2.88 3.69
N ILE A 63 -0.90 -2.77 3.54
CA ILE A 63 -0.16 -3.09 2.31
C ILE A 63 0.89 -4.14 2.63
N THR A 64 1.31 -4.91 1.61
CA THR A 64 2.44 -5.82 1.72
C THR A 64 3.67 -5.19 1.07
N ILE A 65 4.81 -5.23 1.75
CA ILE A 65 6.10 -4.82 1.17
C ILE A 65 6.94 -6.08 0.96
N ASN A 66 7.27 -6.36 -0.30
CA ASN A 66 8.15 -7.46 -0.69
C ASN A 66 9.55 -6.90 -0.93
N GLY A 67 10.47 -7.20 -0.01
CA GLY A 67 11.85 -6.73 -0.11
C GLY A 67 12.65 -7.34 -1.27
N ASN A 68 12.24 -8.50 -1.81
CA ASN A 68 12.88 -9.17 -2.95
C ASN A 68 14.41 -9.36 -2.82
N GLY A 69 14.92 -9.45 -1.59
CA GLY A 69 16.36 -9.57 -1.33
C GLY A 69 17.15 -8.25 -1.34
N TYR A 70 16.48 -7.11 -1.56
CA TYR A 70 17.08 -5.77 -1.45
C TYR A 70 17.07 -5.24 -0.02
N THR A 71 17.91 -4.25 0.24
CA THR A 71 18.08 -3.61 1.55
C THR A 71 17.31 -2.30 1.68
N ILE A 72 16.88 -2.01 2.91
CA ILE A 72 16.54 -0.67 3.35
C ILE A 72 17.65 -0.21 4.28
N SER A 73 18.19 0.97 4.03
CA SER A 73 19.12 1.63 4.93
C SER A 73 18.57 2.99 5.38
N VAL A 74 18.91 3.38 6.60
CA VAL A 74 18.68 4.72 7.12
C VAL A 74 20.06 5.27 7.45
N PRO A 75 20.50 6.38 6.83
CA PRO A 75 21.80 6.95 7.13
C PRO A 75 21.77 7.47 8.58
N VAL A 76 22.78 7.06 9.34
CA VAL A 76 23.07 7.56 10.68
C VAL A 76 23.99 8.77 10.54
N THR A 77 23.46 9.97 10.76
CA THR A 77 24.25 11.19 10.71
C THR A 77 25.27 11.19 11.86
N GLY A 78 26.57 11.36 11.55
CA GLY A 78 27.63 11.54 12.55
C GLY A 78 28.33 10.27 13.04
N LEU A 79 28.30 9.18 12.27
CA LEU A 79 29.12 7.97 12.51
C LEU A 79 30.20 7.75 11.44
N ASP A 80 30.40 8.72 10.55
CA ASP A 80 31.46 8.77 9.53
C ASP A 80 32.77 9.43 10.03
N ASP A 81 32.75 10.03 11.22
CA ASP A 81 33.91 10.72 11.84
C ASP A 81 34.76 9.78 12.72
N GLN A 82 35.34 8.71 12.16
CA GLN A 82 36.40 7.89 12.82
C GLN A 82 37.74 8.01 12.09
#